data_AF-A0A015JBK3-F1
#
_entry.id   AF-A0A015JBK3-F1
#
_cell.length_a   1.000
_cell.length_b   1.000
_cell.length_c   1.000
_cell.angle_alpha   90.00
_cell.angle_beta   90.00
_cell.angle_gamma   90.00
#
_symmetry.space_group_name_H-M   'P 1'
#
loop_
_entity.id
_entity.type
_entity.pdbx_description
1 polymer ?
#
loop_
_entity_poly.entity_id
_entity_poly.type
_entity_poly.pdbx_seq_one_letter_code
_entity_poly.pdbx_strand_id
1 'polypeptide(L)'
;MREVQIWEHVLKWGISQNPGLSSDTSHYSNEDFNALKSTLQQFIPFIKFFNLTSKEFLKNVFPYREILPNELYIDLLKLFLNNNHKPSNKKVIDSKIITTQHAELISKWIDKLEITDELKNSYKFKLILRGSQDGFTAKRFHEVCDNRSRTVAIIKVKDSNEILGGYNPIEWKSENKNTKNNISNYHGTTGDSFIFSFMNKENIKNHIISRVKNEKFAINY
;
A
#
# COMPACT_ATOMS: atom_id res chain seq x y z
N MET A 1 17.52 0.60 -10.09
CA MET A 1 18.32 0.08 -8.95
C MET A 1 17.39 -0.75 -8.07
N ARG A 2 17.79 -1.95 -7.63
CA ARG A 2 16.96 -2.77 -6.73
C ARG A 2 17.00 -2.20 -5.32
N GLU A 3 15.94 -2.39 -4.54
CA GLU A 3 15.83 -1.85 -3.17
C GLU A 3 16.99 -2.31 -2.28
N VAL A 4 17.41 -3.57 -2.40
CA VAL A 4 18.56 -4.11 -1.67
C VAL A 4 19.85 -3.34 -1.96
N GLN A 5 20.04 -2.89 -3.20
CA GLN A 5 21.22 -2.12 -3.58
C GLN A 5 21.13 -0.73 -2.97
N ILE A 6 19.96 -0.10 -2.95
CA ILE A 6 19.78 1.21 -2.29
C ILE A 6 20.19 1.11 -0.81
N TRP A 7 19.71 0.07 -0.12
CA TRP A 7 20.09 -0.20 1.27
C TRP A 7 21.61 -0.41 1.45
N GLU A 8 22.24 -1.21 0.60
CA GLU A 8 23.69 -1.44 0.65
C GLU A 8 24.50 -0.14 0.44
N HIS A 9 24.04 0.78 -0.42
CA HIS A 9 24.70 2.07 -0.62
C HIS A 9 24.51 2.99 0.60
N VAL A 10 23.31 3.03 1.17
CA VAL A 10 23.03 3.79 2.40
C VAL A 10 23.87 3.28 3.56
N LEU A 11 24.00 1.97 3.72
CA LEU A 11 24.88 1.37 4.73
C LEU A 11 26.35 1.76 4.52
N LYS A 12 26.88 1.59 3.31
CA LYS A 12 28.26 1.98 2.99
C LYS A 12 28.52 3.45 3.29
N TRP A 13 27.58 4.32 2.92
CA TRP A 13 27.66 5.73 3.24
C TRP A 13 27.65 5.96 4.76
N GLY A 14 26.72 5.34 5.51
CA GLY A 14 26.64 5.46 6.96
C GLY A 14 27.92 5.03 7.68
N ILE A 15 28.50 3.90 7.27
CA ILE A 15 29.78 3.41 7.81
C ILE A 15 30.91 4.41 7.52
N SER A 16 30.96 4.98 6.31
CA SER A 16 31.97 5.98 5.97
C SER A 16 31.90 7.28 6.79
N GLN A 17 30.72 7.60 7.35
CA GLN A 17 30.53 8.77 8.21
C GLN A 17 30.95 8.53 9.68
N ASN A 18 31.29 7.29 10.05
CA ASN A 18 31.69 6.93 11.41
C ASN A 18 33.10 6.31 11.39
N PRO A 19 34.16 7.15 11.44
CA PRO A 19 35.54 6.69 11.39
C PRO A 19 35.83 5.74 12.56
N GLY A 20 36.15 4.48 12.26
CA GLY A 20 36.38 3.43 13.27
C GLY A 20 35.41 2.25 13.17
N LEU A 21 34.27 2.41 12.48
CA LEU A 21 33.36 1.29 12.23
C LEU A 21 33.97 0.30 11.24
N SER A 22 33.96 -0.97 11.63
CA SER A 22 34.29 -2.08 10.73
C SER A 22 33.24 -2.23 9.62
N SER A 23 33.62 -2.84 8.49
CA SER A 23 32.65 -3.30 7.50
C SER A 23 31.90 -4.58 7.92
N ASP A 24 32.42 -5.30 8.92
CA ASP A 24 31.79 -6.49 9.49
C ASP A 24 31.09 -6.16 10.80
N THR A 25 29.77 -6.38 10.82
CA THR A 25 28.90 -6.15 11.97
C THR A 25 29.19 -7.07 13.16
N SER A 26 29.89 -8.19 12.95
CA SER A 26 30.23 -9.13 14.04
C SER A 26 31.13 -8.49 15.12
N HIS A 27 31.82 -7.40 14.76
CA HIS A 27 32.72 -6.67 15.64
C HIS A 27 32.09 -5.43 16.31
N TYR A 28 30.81 -5.16 16.07
CA TYR A 28 30.19 -3.91 16.54
C TYR A 28 29.87 -4.01 18.04
N SER A 29 30.24 -2.97 18.78
CA SER A 29 29.72 -2.73 20.13
C SER A 29 28.34 -2.06 20.10
N ASN A 30 27.72 -1.89 21.27
CA ASN A 30 26.48 -1.13 21.38
C ASN A 30 26.68 0.34 20.96
N GLU A 31 27.81 0.93 21.29
CA GLU A 31 28.19 2.29 20.91
C GLU A 31 28.32 2.41 19.39
N ASP A 32 28.91 1.41 18.73
CA ASP A 32 29.02 1.35 17.27
C ASP A 32 27.65 1.34 16.59
N PHE A 33 26.73 0.49 17.08
CA PHE A 33 25.35 0.46 16.58
C PHE A 33 24.63 1.78 16.82
N ASN A 34 24.82 2.42 17.98
CA ASN A 34 24.20 3.70 18.28
C ASN A 34 24.72 4.82 17.37
N ALA A 35 26.01 4.85 17.07
CA ALA A 35 26.61 5.80 16.14
C ALA A 35 26.05 5.65 14.71
N LEU A 36 26.01 4.41 14.21
CA LEU A 36 25.44 4.11 12.91
C LEU A 36 23.94 4.40 12.84
N LYS A 37 23.19 4.09 13.91
CA LYS A 37 21.75 4.39 14.03
C LYS A 37 21.49 5.88 13.96
N SER A 38 22.22 6.68 14.72
CA SER A 38 22.13 8.15 14.69
C SER A 38 22.36 8.70 13.27
N THR A 39 23.33 8.13 12.55
CA THR A 39 23.67 8.52 11.18
C THR A 39 22.57 8.16 10.18
N LEU A 40 21.98 6.97 10.32
CA LEU A 40 21.06 6.41 9.33
C LEU A 40 19.57 6.65 9.61
N GLN A 41 19.21 7.11 10.81
CA GLN A 41 17.80 7.23 11.25
C GLN A 41 16.92 8.02 10.26
N GLN A 42 17.45 9.08 9.64
CA GLN A 42 16.70 9.89 8.69
C GLN A 42 16.51 9.20 7.33
N PHE A 43 17.36 8.22 6.99
CA PHE A 43 17.32 7.52 5.71
C PHE A 43 16.44 6.26 5.76
N ILE A 44 16.31 5.63 6.94
CA ILE A 44 15.52 4.41 7.15
C ILE A 44 14.10 4.51 6.58
N PRO A 45 13.32 5.60 6.79
CA PRO A 45 11.95 5.72 6.27
C PRO A 45 11.86 5.70 4.74
N PHE A 46 12.96 5.98 4.03
CA PHE A 46 12.99 6.00 2.57
C PHE A 46 13.31 4.63 1.96
N ILE A 47 13.74 3.66 2.77
CA ILE A 47 14.07 2.30 2.31
C ILE A 47 12.84 1.42 2.40
N LYS A 48 12.46 0.82 1.27
CA LYS A 48 11.27 -0.05 1.17
C LYS A 48 11.62 -1.47 1.58
N PHE A 49 11.99 -1.70 2.85
CA PHE A 49 12.42 -3.01 3.35
C PHE A 49 11.44 -4.16 3.05
N PHE A 50 10.13 -3.89 3.02
CA PHE A 50 9.08 -4.83 2.65
C PHE A 50 9.19 -5.37 1.21
N ASN A 51 9.96 -4.71 0.34
CA ASN A 51 10.20 -5.12 -1.04
C ASN A 51 11.36 -6.11 -1.19
N LEU A 52 12.11 -6.40 -0.13
CA LEU A 52 13.21 -7.36 -0.17
C LEU A 52 12.69 -8.80 -0.28
N THR A 53 13.58 -9.73 -0.65
CA THR A 53 13.36 -11.17 -0.47
C THR A 53 13.82 -11.60 0.93
N SER A 54 13.34 -12.74 1.45
CA SER A 54 13.80 -13.26 2.74
C SER A 54 15.32 -13.47 2.76
N LYS A 55 15.91 -13.88 1.64
CA LYS A 55 17.37 -14.01 1.48
C LYS A 55 18.08 -12.66 1.56
N GLU A 56 17.57 -11.63 0.90
CA GLU A 56 18.14 -10.28 0.97
C GLU A 56 17.98 -9.67 2.36
N PHE A 57 16.84 -9.85 3.02
CA PHE A 57 16.62 -9.42 4.40
C PHE A 57 17.61 -10.09 5.36
N LEU A 58 17.69 -11.42 5.32
CA LEU A 58 18.57 -12.19 6.21
C LEU A 58 20.04 -11.81 6.02
N LYS A 59 20.47 -11.58 4.78
CA LYS A 59 21.87 -11.27 4.47
C LYS A 59 22.23 -9.81 4.75
N ASN A 60 21.37 -8.87 4.38
CA ASN A 60 21.75 -7.46 4.28
C ASN A 60 21.08 -6.55 5.33
N VAL A 61 19.96 -6.96 5.93
CA VAL A 61 19.22 -6.13 6.90
C VAL A 61 19.35 -6.69 8.31
N PHE A 62 19.16 -8.00 8.47
CA PHE A 62 19.20 -8.69 9.77
C PHE A 62 20.49 -8.46 10.59
N PRO A 63 21.70 -8.40 9.98
CA PRO A 63 22.92 -8.10 10.73
C PRO A 63 22.90 -6.72 11.40
N TYR A 64 22.14 -5.78 10.84
CA TYR A 64 22.01 -4.40 11.30
C TYR A 64 20.70 -4.15 12.07
N ARG A 65 20.00 -5.18 12.54
CA ARG A 65 18.68 -5.07 13.18
C ARG A 65 18.60 -4.01 14.30
N GLU A 66 19.70 -3.76 15.02
CA GLU A 66 19.74 -2.84 16.16
C GLU A 66 19.62 -1.35 15.77
N ILE A 67 19.90 -1.02 14.52
CA ILE A 67 19.76 0.35 14.00
C ILE A 67 18.33 0.65 13.53
N LEU A 68 17.49 -0.37 13.35
CA LEU A 68 16.11 -0.20 12.92
C LEU A 68 15.20 0.22 14.10
N PRO A 69 14.15 1.02 13.86
CA PRO A 69 13.08 1.19 14.83
C PRO A 69 12.46 -0.16 15.20
N ASN A 70 12.22 -0.39 16.50
CA ASN A 70 11.73 -1.68 17.01
C ASN A 70 10.45 -2.14 16.31
N GLU A 71 9.49 -1.25 16.10
CA GLU A 71 8.23 -1.57 15.41
C GLU A 71 8.47 -2.05 13.97
N LEU A 72 9.33 -1.35 13.23
CA LEU A 72 9.71 -1.71 11.87
C LEU A 72 10.37 -3.09 11.84
N TYR A 73 11.33 -3.34 12.75
CA TYR A 73 12.02 -4.62 12.81
C TYR A 73 11.06 -5.80 13.10
N ILE A 74 10.15 -5.65 14.05
CA ILE A 74 9.14 -6.67 14.37
C ILE A 74 8.22 -6.93 13.17
N ASP A 75 7.79 -5.88 12.47
CA ASP A 75 6.94 -6.03 11.28
C ASP A 75 7.68 -6.74 10.13
N LEU A 76 8.97 -6.45 9.93
CA LEU A 76 9.82 -7.17 8.96
C LEU A 76 10.04 -8.64 9.37
N LEU A 77 10.30 -8.92 10.64
CA LEU A 77 10.44 -10.30 11.12
C LEU A 77 9.18 -11.11 10.87
N LYS A 78 8.01 -10.56 11.21
CA LYS A 78 6.71 -11.23 10.94
C LYS A 78 6.53 -11.52 9.47
N LEU A 79 6.88 -10.58 8.59
CA LEU A 79 6.80 -10.77 7.14
C LEU A 79 7.70 -11.91 6.67
N PHE A 80 8.97 -11.92 7.06
CA PHE A 80 9.97 -12.83 6.50
C PHE A 80 10.03 -14.20 7.18
N LEU A 81 9.54 -14.34 8.42
CA LEU A 81 9.45 -15.62 9.15
C LEU A 81 8.16 -16.39 8.89
N ASN A 82 7.10 -15.72 8.41
CA ASN A 82 5.85 -16.39 8.11
C ASN A 82 6.00 -17.23 6.84
N ASN A 83 6.22 -18.55 6.99
CA ASN A 83 6.41 -19.51 5.90
C ASN A 83 5.20 -19.62 4.94
N ASN A 84 4.05 -19.06 5.30
CA ASN A 84 2.88 -18.99 4.42
C ASN A 84 2.98 -17.82 3.41
N HIS A 85 3.90 -16.87 3.62
CA HIS A 85 4.34 -15.96 2.57
C HIS A 85 5.33 -16.68 1.65
N LYS A 86 4.81 -17.57 0.80
CA LYS A 86 5.47 -17.77 -0.51
C LYS A 86 5.64 -16.37 -1.11
N PRO A 87 6.79 -16.05 -1.73
CA PRO A 87 6.87 -14.87 -2.59
C PRO A 87 5.95 -15.16 -3.77
N SER A 88 4.64 -14.95 -3.59
CA SER A 88 3.68 -14.88 -4.66
C SER A 88 4.30 -13.92 -5.65
N ASN A 89 4.60 -14.40 -6.86
CA ASN A 89 5.18 -13.64 -7.96
C ASN A 89 4.74 -12.18 -7.84
N LYS A 90 5.64 -11.33 -7.29
CA LYS A 90 5.28 -10.07 -6.64
C LYS A 90 4.40 -9.28 -7.59
N LYS A 91 3.09 -9.24 -7.31
CA LYS A 91 2.15 -8.41 -8.07
C LYS A 91 2.42 -6.97 -7.66
N VAL A 92 3.38 -6.36 -8.35
CA VAL A 92 3.68 -4.93 -8.19
C VAL A 92 2.42 -4.18 -8.60
N ILE A 93 1.75 -3.58 -7.62
CA ILE A 93 0.66 -2.65 -7.89
C ILE A 93 1.27 -1.35 -8.43
N ASP A 94 0.76 -0.84 -9.54
CA ASP A 94 1.16 0.47 -10.08
C ASP A 94 0.47 1.61 -9.29
N SER A 95 0.90 1.80 -8.04
CA SER A 95 0.40 2.84 -7.14
C SER A 95 1.52 3.66 -6.52
N LYS A 96 1.28 4.96 -6.40
CA LYS A 96 2.12 5.91 -5.63
C LYS A 96 1.53 6.20 -4.25
N ILE A 97 0.35 5.66 -3.93
CA ILE A 97 -0.40 5.99 -2.71
C ILE A 97 -0.44 4.79 -1.76
N ILE A 98 -0.67 3.58 -2.27
CA ILE A 98 -0.81 2.37 -1.45
C ILE A 98 0.28 1.34 -1.76
N THR A 99 0.57 0.49 -0.78
CA THR A 99 1.50 -0.64 -0.92
C THR A 99 0.77 -1.92 -1.34
N THR A 100 1.52 -2.99 -1.62
CA THR A 100 0.93 -4.32 -1.91
C THR A 100 0.10 -4.85 -0.74
N GLN A 101 0.47 -4.57 0.51
CA GLN A 101 -0.29 -4.99 1.70
C GLN A 101 -1.68 -4.35 1.75
N HIS A 102 -1.78 -3.06 1.41
CA HIS A 102 -3.07 -2.38 1.30
C HIS A 102 -3.91 -3.01 0.19
N ALA A 103 -3.31 -3.30 -0.97
CA ALA A 103 -4.01 -3.93 -2.09
C ALA A 103 -4.50 -5.34 -1.75
N GLU A 104 -3.71 -6.13 -1.01
CA GLU A 104 -4.09 -7.45 -0.50
C GLU A 104 -5.27 -7.34 0.48
N LEU A 105 -5.23 -6.40 1.42
CA LEU A 105 -6.33 -6.19 2.36
C LEU A 105 -7.61 -5.72 1.65
N ILE A 106 -7.52 -4.80 0.70
CA ILE A 106 -8.65 -4.41 -0.15
C ILE A 106 -9.21 -5.62 -0.91
N SER A 107 -8.34 -6.48 -1.43
CA SER A 107 -8.76 -7.71 -2.12
C SER A 107 -9.54 -8.65 -1.19
N LYS A 108 -9.09 -8.81 0.07
CA LYS A 108 -9.83 -9.57 1.09
C LYS A 108 -11.20 -8.97 1.34
N TRP A 109 -11.31 -7.65 1.42
CA TRP A 109 -12.60 -6.99 1.62
C TRP A 109 -13.58 -7.16 0.45
N ILE A 110 -13.07 -7.21 -0.79
CA ILE A 110 -13.86 -7.53 -1.99
C ILE A 110 -14.42 -8.95 -1.89
N ASP A 111 -13.59 -9.92 -1.48
CA ASP A 111 -14.00 -11.32 -1.27
C ASP A 111 -14.81 -11.55 0.03
N LYS A 112 -15.06 -10.49 0.80
CA LYS A 112 -15.71 -10.54 2.14
C LYS A 112 -14.99 -11.48 3.13
N LEU A 113 -13.68 -11.57 3.01
CA LEU A 113 -12.81 -12.36 3.88
C LEU A 113 -12.39 -11.59 5.13
N GLU A 114 -12.10 -12.33 6.20
CA GLU A 114 -11.44 -11.79 7.39
C GLU A 114 -9.96 -11.48 7.12
N ILE A 115 -9.35 -10.68 7.99
CA ILE A 115 -7.94 -10.28 7.85
C ILE A 115 -7.01 -11.50 7.94
N THR A 116 -7.37 -12.49 8.75
CA THR A 116 -6.63 -13.75 8.96
C THR A 116 -6.79 -14.73 7.82
N ASP A 117 -7.83 -14.60 7.00
CA ASP A 117 -8.11 -15.54 5.93
C ASP A 117 -7.07 -15.45 4.81
N GLU A 118 -6.80 -16.60 4.20
CA GLU A 118 -5.93 -16.67 3.04
C GLU A 118 -6.67 -16.22 1.78
N LEU A 119 -6.06 -15.30 1.04
CA LEU A 119 -6.59 -14.84 -0.24
C LEU A 119 -6.36 -15.92 -1.31
N LYS A 120 -7.42 -16.66 -1.67
CA LYS A 120 -7.35 -17.74 -2.66
C LYS A 120 -7.16 -17.24 -4.09
N ASN A 121 -7.74 -16.08 -4.40
CA ASN A 121 -7.73 -15.49 -5.73
C ASN A 121 -6.74 -14.36 -5.85
N SER A 122 -5.97 -14.36 -6.94
CA SER A 122 -4.99 -13.30 -7.15
C SER A 122 -5.61 -12.18 -8.00
N TYR A 123 -5.96 -11.07 -7.38
CA TYR A 123 -6.43 -9.87 -8.10
C TYR A 123 -5.31 -9.25 -8.93
N LYS A 124 -5.65 -8.67 -10.10
CA LYS A 124 -4.74 -7.86 -10.90
C LYS A 124 -5.28 -6.44 -10.96
N PHE A 125 -4.71 -5.56 -10.14
CA PHE A 125 -5.04 -4.13 -10.19
C PHE A 125 -4.44 -3.51 -11.45
N LYS A 126 -5.30 -2.95 -12.30
CA LYS A 126 -4.91 -2.18 -13.48
C LYS A 126 -5.21 -0.71 -13.21
N LEU A 127 -4.17 0.13 -13.24
CA LEU A 127 -4.36 1.57 -13.19
C LEU A 127 -5.11 2.02 -14.46
N ILE A 128 -6.24 2.71 -14.28
CA ILE A 128 -7.02 3.29 -15.39
C ILE A 128 -7.00 4.81 -15.38
N LEU A 129 -6.88 5.43 -14.20
CA LEU A 129 -6.84 6.88 -14.04
C LEU A 129 -5.93 7.23 -12.84
N ARG A 130 -5.08 8.24 -13.02
CA ARG A 130 -4.24 8.81 -11.95
C ARG A 130 -4.30 10.32 -12.03
N GLY A 131 -4.85 10.97 -11.00
CA GLY A 131 -5.02 12.43 -11.02
C GLY A 131 -3.74 13.24 -11.26
N SER A 132 -2.59 12.78 -10.72
CA SER A 132 -1.29 13.43 -10.95
C SER A 132 -0.71 13.27 -12.36
N GLN A 133 -1.31 12.43 -13.21
CA GLN A 133 -0.90 12.19 -14.60
C GLN A 133 -1.99 12.63 -15.59
N ASP A 134 -3.25 12.32 -15.28
CA ASP A 134 -4.39 12.51 -16.18
C ASP A 134 -5.23 13.75 -15.82
N GLY A 135 -4.98 14.39 -14.67
CA GLY A 135 -5.77 15.50 -14.14
C GLY A 135 -6.92 15.05 -13.22
N PHE A 136 -7.42 15.99 -12.42
CA PHE A 136 -8.41 15.74 -11.34
C PHE A 136 -9.85 16.15 -11.72
N THR A 137 -10.17 16.30 -13.00
CA THR A 137 -11.49 16.79 -13.41
C THR A 137 -12.52 15.66 -13.45
N ALA A 138 -13.77 15.96 -13.05
CA ALA A 138 -14.88 15.01 -13.16
C ALA A 138 -15.11 14.58 -14.63
N LYS A 139 -14.96 15.51 -15.57
CA LYS A 139 -15.02 15.20 -17.01
C LYS A 139 -14.03 14.08 -17.39
N ARG A 140 -12.78 14.20 -16.95
CA ARG A 140 -11.75 13.19 -17.24
C ARG A 140 -12.07 11.86 -16.57
N PHE A 141 -12.62 11.89 -15.35
CA PHE A 141 -13.08 10.68 -14.68
C PHE A 141 -14.13 9.95 -15.51
N HIS A 142 -15.20 10.63 -15.95
CA HIS A 142 -16.26 10.01 -16.75
C HIS A 142 -15.77 9.54 -18.13
N GLU A 143 -14.86 10.26 -18.79
CA GLU A 143 -14.24 9.81 -20.05
C GLU A 143 -13.53 8.45 -19.93
N VAL A 144 -12.98 8.13 -18.75
CA VAL A 144 -12.14 6.95 -18.52
C VAL A 144 -12.88 5.83 -17.80
N CYS A 145 -13.68 6.19 -16.80
CA CYS A 145 -14.29 5.28 -15.83
C CYS A 145 -15.73 4.89 -16.17
N ASP A 146 -16.46 5.65 -16.98
CA ASP A 146 -17.82 5.28 -17.36
C ASP A 146 -17.85 3.90 -18.03
N ASN A 147 -18.88 3.12 -17.73
CA ASN A 147 -19.05 1.72 -18.15
C ASN A 147 -17.94 0.78 -17.64
N ARG A 148 -17.10 1.23 -16.69
CA ARG A 148 -16.17 0.36 -15.96
C ARG A 148 -16.80 -0.09 -14.65
N SER A 149 -16.83 -1.39 -14.43
CA SER A 149 -17.21 -2.03 -13.16
C SER A 149 -15.99 -2.51 -12.39
N ARG A 150 -16.18 -2.94 -11.14
CA ARG A 150 -15.13 -3.49 -10.26
C ARG A 150 -13.93 -2.56 -10.12
N THR A 151 -14.21 -1.29 -9.84
CA THR A 151 -13.20 -0.24 -9.69
C THR A 151 -12.93 0.05 -8.21
N VAL A 152 -11.68 0.34 -7.87
CA VAL A 152 -11.30 0.86 -6.55
C VAL A 152 -10.78 2.29 -6.73
N ALA A 153 -11.39 3.23 -6.01
CA ALA A 153 -10.90 4.60 -5.89
C ALA A 153 -9.95 4.71 -4.69
N ILE A 154 -8.83 5.40 -4.88
CA ILE A 154 -7.80 5.61 -3.85
C ILE A 154 -7.42 7.08 -3.87
N ILE A 155 -7.58 7.73 -2.72
CA ILE A 155 -7.44 9.17 -2.54
C ILE A 155 -6.48 9.41 -1.39
N LYS A 156 -5.41 10.18 -1.64
CA LYS A 156 -4.50 10.62 -0.58
C LYS A 156 -4.95 11.98 -0.08
N VAL A 157 -5.12 12.13 1.23
CA VAL A 157 -5.43 13.41 1.86
C VAL A 157 -4.19 14.31 1.79
N LYS A 158 -4.38 15.57 1.39
CA LYS A 158 -3.28 16.54 1.29
C LYS A 158 -2.68 16.78 2.68
N ASP A 159 -1.36 16.92 2.74
CA ASP A 159 -0.61 17.21 3.98
C ASP A 159 -0.85 16.19 5.12
N SER A 160 -1.21 14.96 4.74
CA SER A 160 -1.53 13.85 5.65
C SER A 160 -1.01 12.50 5.11
N ASN A 161 -0.86 11.54 6.02
CA ASN A 161 -0.62 10.13 5.68
C ASN A 161 -1.93 9.33 5.52
N GLU A 162 -3.08 9.97 5.71
CA GLU A 162 -4.39 9.36 5.57
C GLU A 162 -4.71 9.07 4.09
N ILE A 163 -5.25 7.88 3.86
CA ILE A 163 -5.71 7.40 2.56
C ILE A 163 -7.18 7.02 2.69
N LEU A 164 -8.00 7.64 1.85
CA LEU A 164 -9.42 7.34 1.72
C LEU A 164 -9.67 6.57 0.43
N GLY A 165 -10.75 5.81 0.39
CA GLY A 165 -11.13 5.14 -0.83
C GLY A 165 -12.45 4.41 -0.76
N GLY A 166 -12.76 3.72 -1.84
CA GLY A 166 -13.95 2.88 -1.93
C GLY A 166 -13.92 1.95 -3.12
N TYR A 167 -14.66 0.86 -3.01
CA TYR A 167 -14.86 -0.11 -4.06
C TYR A 167 -16.27 0.03 -4.62
N ASN A 168 -16.35 0.14 -5.95
CA ASN A 168 -17.59 0.09 -6.70
C ASN A 168 -17.58 -1.16 -7.60
N PRO A 169 -18.44 -2.17 -7.32
CA PRO A 169 -18.55 -3.40 -8.10
C PRO A 169 -19.34 -3.22 -9.41
N ILE A 170 -20.16 -2.17 -9.53
CA ILE A 170 -21.02 -1.90 -10.68
C ILE A 170 -20.43 -0.80 -11.57
N GLU A 171 -21.02 -0.63 -12.75
CA GLU A 171 -20.54 0.33 -13.76
C GLU A 171 -20.76 1.78 -13.34
N TRP A 172 -19.76 2.64 -13.54
CA TRP A 172 -19.96 4.09 -13.49
C TRP A 172 -20.82 4.57 -14.65
N LYS A 173 -21.68 5.56 -14.39
CA LYS A 173 -22.55 6.18 -15.39
C LYS A 173 -22.53 7.68 -15.17
N SER A 174 -22.35 8.45 -16.24
CA SER A 174 -22.71 9.87 -16.26
C SER A 174 -24.14 10.04 -16.74
N GLU A 175 -24.84 11.01 -16.19
CA GLU A 175 -26.19 11.35 -16.63
C GLU A 175 -26.17 11.82 -18.10
N ASN A 176 -26.94 11.15 -18.95
CA ASN A 176 -27.18 11.63 -20.30
C ASN A 176 -28.34 12.63 -20.23
N LYS A 177 -28.02 13.94 -20.21
CA LYS A 177 -28.99 15.06 -20.07
C LYS A 177 -30.13 15.09 -21.11
N ASN A 178 -30.13 14.17 -22.08
CA ASN A 178 -31.08 14.10 -23.19
C ASN A 178 -32.30 13.19 -22.93
N THR A 179 -32.34 12.40 -21.86
CA THR A 179 -33.51 11.58 -21.51
C THR A 179 -34.37 12.24 -20.44
N LYS A 180 -35.14 13.26 -20.84
CA LYS A 180 -36.06 14.02 -19.97
C LYS A 180 -37.25 13.24 -19.40
N ASN A 181 -37.46 11.96 -19.77
CA ASN A 181 -38.76 11.30 -19.58
C ASN A 181 -38.71 9.93 -18.92
N ASN A 182 -37.81 9.64 -17.99
CA ASN A 182 -38.05 8.57 -17.03
C ASN A 182 -37.40 8.93 -15.72
N ILE A 183 -38.11 8.66 -14.62
CA ILE A 183 -37.63 8.74 -13.24
C ILE A 183 -36.47 7.74 -13.12
N SER A 184 -35.28 8.11 -13.59
CA SER A 184 -34.10 7.27 -13.53
C SER A 184 -33.62 7.32 -12.09
N ASN A 185 -33.65 6.17 -11.41
CA ASN A 185 -32.94 6.02 -10.15
C ASN A 185 -31.49 6.49 -10.36
N TYR A 186 -31.14 7.66 -9.81
CA TYR A 186 -29.78 8.21 -9.75
C TYR A 186 -28.83 7.36 -8.90
N HIS A 187 -29.32 6.21 -8.46
CA HIS A 187 -28.65 5.35 -7.53
C HIS A 187 -28.36 3.99 -8.13
N GLY A 188 -27.13 3.54 -7.92
CA GLY A 188 -26.72 2.18 -8.22
C GLY A 188 -27.08 1.23 -7.08
N THR A 189 -27.72 0.11 -7.42
CA THR A 189 -28.05 -0.94 -6.45
C THR A 189 -26.91 -1.94 -6.28
N THR A 190 -26.34 -2.06 -5.09
CA THR A 190 -25.35 -3.11 -4.77
C THR A 190 -25.12 -3.25 -3.26
N GLY A 191 -24.98 -4.48 -2.76
CA GLY A 191 -24.55 -4.78 -1.39
C GLY A 191 -23.04 -4.97 -1.22
N ASP A 192 -22.28 -4.96 -2.32
CA ASP A 192 -20.84 -5.30 -2.31
C ASP A 192 -19.93 -4.06 -2.27
N SER A 193 -20.49 -2.86 -2.39
CA SER A 193 -19.71 -1.62 -2.25
C SER A 193 -19.26 -1.41 -0.81
N PHE A 194 -18.12 -0.75 -0.66
CA PHE A 194 -17.62 -0.30 0.63
C PHE A 194 -16.73 0.92 0.46
N ILE A 195 -16.61 1.71 1.52
CA ILE A 195 -15.62 2.77 1.66
C ILE A 195 -14.63 2.39 2.76
N PHE A 196 -13.44 2.95 2.70
CA PHE A 196 -12.40 2.70 3.70
C PHE A 196 -11.53 3.93 3.97
N SER A 197 -10.89 3.92 5.14
CA SER A 197 -9.80 4.83 5.50
C SER A 197 -8.62 4.01 6.04
N PHE A 198 -7.41 4.40 5.66
CA PHE A 198 -6.15 4.02 6.29
C PHE A 198 -5.52 5.26 6.91
N MET A 199 -5.30 5.24 8.22
CA MET A 199 -4.72 6.39 8.94
C MET A 199 -3.22 6.57 8.68
N ASN A 200 -2.55 5.51 8.21
CA ASN A 200 -1.12 5.52 7.93
C ASN A 200 -0.83 4.85 6.59
N LYS A 201 -0.10 5.54 5.70
CA LYS A 201 0.35 5.01 4.41
C LYS A 201 1.34 3.84 4.52
N GLU A 202 2.01 3.68 5.66
CA GLU A 202 3.14 2.76 5.84
C GLU A 202 2.70 1.39 6.34
N ASN A 203 1.54 1.27 6.97
CA ASN A 203 1.02 -0.01 7.45
C ASN A 203 -0.52 -0.05 7.43
N ILE A 204 -1.06 -1.26 7.47
CA ILE A 204 -2.51 -1.53 7.41
C ILE A 204 -3.17 -1.67 8.79
N LYS A 205 -2.45 -1.41 9.91
CA LYS A 205 -2.98 -1.72 11.26
C LYS A 205 -4.17 -0.84 11.61
N ASN A 206 -4.08 0.46 11.31
CA ASN A 206 -5.11 1.44 11.64
C ASN A 206 -5.97 1.73 10.42
N HIS A 207 -6.98 0.90 10.20
CA HIS A 207 -7.93 1.04 9.10
C HIS A 207 -9.38 0.99 9.58
N ILE A 208 -10.26 1.58 8.78
CA ILE A 208 -11.71 1.52 8.95
C ILE A 208 -12.31 1.08 7.62
N ILE A 209 -13.28 0.18 7.67
CA ILE A 209 -14.12 -0.20 6.53
C ILE A 209 -15.58 0.06 6.88
N SER A 210 -16.33 0.62 5.95
CA SER A 210 -17.79 0.81 6.07
C SER A 210 -18.47 0.24 4.84
N ARG A 211 -19.44 -0.66 5.07
CA ARG A 211 -20.20 -1.37 4.03
C ARG A 211 -21.59 -0.75 3.86
N VAL A 212 -22.17 -0.98 2.69
CA VAL A 212 -23.52 -0.49 2.37
C VAL A 212 -24.55 -1.01 3.37
N LYS A 213 -25.42 -0.11 3.84
CA LYS A 213 -26.59 -0.46 4.66
C LYS A 213 -27.88 -0.57 3.84
N ASN A 214 -28.04 0.29 2.83
CA ASN A 214 -29.20 0.31 1.95
C ASN A 214 -28.73 0.13 0.51
N GLU A 215 -28.88 -1.09 0.00
CA GLU A 215 -28.33 -1.48 -1.31
C GLU A 215 -28.88 -0.63 -2.44
N LYS A 216 -30.14 -0.19 -2.38
CA LYS A 216 -30.79 0.62 -3.43
C LYS A 216 -30.18 2.02 -3.62
N PHE A 217 -29.40 2.48 -2.65
CA PHE A 217 -28.80 3.81 -2.61
C PHE A 217 -27.27 3.75 -2.41
N ALA A 218 -26.65 2.65 -2.84
CA ALA A 218 -25.24 2.38 -2.56
C ALA A 218 -24.28 3.31 -3.32
N ILE A 219 -24.60 3.62 -4.57
CA ILE A 219 -23.82 4.51 -5.44
C ILE A 219 -24.70 5.68 -5.84
N ASN A 220 -24.14 6.88 -5.90
CA ASN A 220 -24.78 8.05 -6.48
C ASN A 220 -24.07 8.38 -7.79
N TYR A 221 -24.83 8.45 -8.89
CA TYR A 221 -24.32 8.76 -10.23
C TYR A 221 -24.39 10.25 -10.55
#